data_AF-A0A2G8DIA5-F1
#
_entry.id   AF-A0A2G8DIA5-F1
#
_cell.length_a   1.000
_cell.length_b   1.000
_cell.length_c   1.000
_cell.angle_alpha   90.00
_cell.angle_beta   90.00
_cell.angle_gamma   90.00
#
_symmetry.space_group_name_H-M   'P 1'
#
loop_
_entity.id
_entity.type
_entity.pdbx_description
1 polymer ?
#
loop_
_entity_poly.entity_id
_entity_poly.type
_entity_poly.pdbx_seq_one_letter_code
_entity_poly.pdbx_strand_id
1 'polypeptide(L)'
;MKSAFAVAIFLVSVSLIFALDNAELLLSKEYLIELQSLETQSVETKAILAIAVGLKYRETIQPNYKVWFSNLYEELKDKALPSEIEEGIKIVNELVSVSTVSALNMLYSTQNSDNLIKAISLRAFFYDWVDTRDPRSSEEIVKTAYELIELLPNQYFPYKALLEVYSSGSSIDKDRLMEIRERIFSEGLQDLLGDDLIESEFVSGLEELVLEDYSRLGTGEPVSMYYAAMAYMKMGESFDALEILNSIDLHRIPPRFASNASMVVGNYYLGNGDFEEAVKNYQDSLRFWPENSMAVRNLGMAYYLTKDRDYYDLARFYLQLSGYESFDDEVSSALKELRRRAIFELALVTIVPLAAIVVVGLFLLEYFSKKRKTSQERKAMKEDGGNNED
;
A
#
# COMPACT_ATOMS: atom_id res chain seq x y z
N MET A 1 8.06 -55.30 15.93
CA MET A 1 9.18 -54.53 15.34
C MET A 1 8.71 -53.34 14.49
N LYS A 2 7.71 -53.46 13.60
CA LYS A 2 7.20 -52.30 12.82
C LYS A 2 6.46 -51.23 13.65
N SER A 3 5.79 -51.62 14.75
CA SER A 3 5.14 -50.67 15.67
C SER A 3 6.14 -49.88 16.53
N ALA A 4 7.24 -50.51 16.96
CA ALA A 4 8.30 -49.85 17.71
C ALA A 4 9.07 -48.83 16.84
N PHE A 5 9.19 -49.07 15.53
CA PHE A 5 9.86 -48.16 14.60
C PHE A 5 8.99 -46.94 14.26
N ALA A 6 7.67 -47.11 14.13
CA ALA A 6 6.74 -45.98 13.95
C ALA A 6 6.60 -45.12 15.22
N VAL A 7 6.58 -45.76 16.39
CA VAL A 7 6.60 -45.05 17.68
C VAL A 7 7.94 -44.35 17.92
N ALA A 8 9.06 -44.93 17.49
CA ALA A 8 10.37 -44.27 17.56
C ALA A 8 10.48 -43.08 16.60
N ILE A 9 9.95 -43.14 15.37
CA ILE A 9 9.94 -41.99 14.45
C ILE A 9 9.02 -40.87 14.96
N PHE A 10 7.86 -41.23 15.52
CA PHE A 10 6.93 -40.25 16.11
C PHE A 10 7.48 -39.62 17.41
N LEU A 11 8.15 -40.42 18.25
CA LEU A 11 8.84 -39.92 19.44
C LEU A 11 10.07 -39.09 19.07
N VAL A 12 10.80 -39.41 18.00
CA VAL A 12 11.94 -38.62 17.52
C VAL A 12 11.48 -37.30 16.91
N SER A 13 10.37 -37.26 16.17
CA SER A 13 9.80 -35.99 15.69
C SER A 13 9.24 -35.13 16.82
N VAL A 14 8.60 -35.73 17.83
CA VAL A 14 8.10 -34.99 19.00
C VAL A 14 9.26 -34.56 19.90
N SER A 15 10.31 -35.38 20.09
CA SER A 15 11.46 -35.02 20.92
C SER A 15 12.42 -34.02 20.26
N LEU A 16 12.48 -33.94 18.92
CA LEU A 16 13.22 -32.86 18.24
C LEU A 16 12.51 -31.51 18.41
N ILE A 17 11.17 -31.49 18.44
CA ILE A 17 10.38 -30.28 18.70
C ILE A 17 10.60 -29.77 20.13
N PHE A 18 10.92 -30.65 21.09
CA PHE A 18 11.24 -30.29 22.47
C PHE A 18 12.68 -29.79 22.70
N ALA A 19 13.50 -29.68 21.65
CA ALA A 19 14.87 -29.18 21.73
C ALA A 19 15.09 -27.87 20.96
N LEU A 20 14.03 -27.21 20.48
CA LEU A 20 14.15 -25.84 19.96
C LEU A 20 14.22 -24.85 21.13
N ASP A 21 15.24 -24.00 21.11
CA ASP A 21 15.32 -22.83 21.97
C ASP A 21 14.10 -21.93 21.69
N ASN A 22 13.39 -21.51 22.74
CA ASN A 22 12.22 -20.63 22.62
C ASN A 22 12.57 -19.32 21.89
N ALA A 23 13.84 -18.91 21.97
CA ALA A 23 14.35 -17.78 21.21
C ALA A 23 14.33 -18.03 19.69
N GLU A 24 14.75 -19.20 19.21
CA GLU A 24 14.73 -19.53 17.78
C GLU A 24 13.31 -19.51 17.21
N LEU A 25 12.35 -20.07 17.96
CA LEU A 25 10.93 -20.01 17.59
C LEU A 25 10.44 -18.56 17.46
N LEU A 26 10.85 -17.66 18.35
CA LEU A 26 10.51 -16.24 18.22
C LEU A 26 11.26 -15.54 17.09
N LEU A 27 12.42 -16.03 16.66
CA LEU A 27 13.20 -15.41 15.58
C LEU A 27 12.85 -15.94 14.18
N SER A 28 12.00 -16.96 14.08
CA SER A 28 11.53 -17.49 12.81
C SER A 28 10.57 -16.52 12.09
N LYS A 29 10.44 -16.72 10.78
CA LYS A 29 9.59 -15.90 9.90
C LYS A 29 8.11 -16.04 10.27
N GLU A 30 7.68 -17.27 10.53
CA GLU A 30 6.29 -17.63 10.85
C GLU A 30 6.11 -17.99 12.33
N TYR A 31 6.83 -17.32 13.23
CA TYR A 31 6.91 -17.61 14.66
C TYR A 31 5.56 -17.90 15.34
N LEU A 32 4.52 -17.12 15.02
CA LEU A 32 3.20 -17.32 15.61
C LEU A 32 2.53 -18.59 15.10
N ILE A 33 2.65 -18.92 13.82
CA ILE A 33 2.07 -20.15 13.23
C ILE A 33 2.79 -21.36 13.80
N GLU A 34 4.11 -21.32 13.87
CA GLU A 34 4.93 -22.38 14.45
C GLU A 34 4.53 -22.64 15.90
N LEU A 35 4.43 -21.59 16.73
CA LEU A 35 4.03 -21.71 18.14
C LEU A 35 2.57 -22.15 18.32
N GLN A 36 1.65 -21.77 17.43
CA GLN A 36 0.27 -22.26 17.45
C GLN A 36 0.18 -23.76 17.14
N SER A 37 1.09 -24.26 16.30
CA SER A 37 1.10 -25.67 15.90
C SER A 37 1.61 -26.59 17.01
N LEU A 38 2.32 -26.03 18.01
CA LEU A 38 2.77 -26.77 19.18
C LEU A 38 1.59 -27.14 20.07
N GLU A 39 1.54 -28.40 20.50
CA GLU A 39 0.53 -28.85 21.44
C GLU A 39 0.76 -28.13 22.79
N THR A 40 -0.18 -27.25 23.19
CA THR A 40 -0.08 -26.39 24.38
C THR A 40 -0.30 -27.15 25.70
N GLN A 41 0.24 -28.36 25.82
CA GLN A 41 0.06 -29.22 26.98
C GLN A 41 0.85 -28.72 28.20
N SER A 42 1.94 -27.96 28.01
CA SER A 42 2.75 -27.39 29.08
C SER A 42 2.40 -25.91 29.35
N VAL A 43 2.63 -25.48 30.59
CA VAL A 43 2.41 -24.09 31.01
C VAL A 43 3.43 -23.18 30.31
N GLU A 44 4.65 -23.67 30.08
CA GLU A 44 5.75 -23.00 29.44
C GLU A 44 5.45 -22.71 27.96
N THR A 45 5.00 -23.70 27.19
CA THR A 45 4.65 -23.49 25.76
C THR A 45 3.50 -22.50 25.62
N LYS A 46 2.54 -22.52 26.55
CA LYS A 46 1.45 -21.54 26.60
C LYS A 46 1.94 -20.14 26.92
N ALA A 47 2.94 -20.02 27.79
CA ALA A 47 3.60 -18.76 28.11
C ALA A 47 4.38 -18.17 26.91
N ILE A 48 5.10 -19.01 26.17
CA ILE A 48 5.78 -18.58 24.94
C ILE A 48 4.77 -18.18 23.85
N LEU A 49 3.66 -18.91 23.71
CA LEU A 49 2.56 -18.52 22.83
C LEU A 49 1.98 -17.15 23.25
N ALA A 50 1.81 -16.89 24.55
CA ALA A 50 1.37 -15.59 25.04
C ALA A 50 2.35 -14.47 24.63
N ILE A 51 3.65 -14.67 24.82
CA ILE A 51 4.69 -13.74 24.36
C ILE A 51 4.56 -13.47 22.85
N ALA A 52 4.47 -14.51 22.03
CA ALA A 52 4.34 -14.38 20.58
C ALA A 52 3.05 -13.65 20.16
N VAL A 53 1.91 -13.96 20.78
CA VAL A 53 0.64 -13.28 20.49
C VAL A 53 0.72 -11.79 20.86
N GLY A 54 1.35 -11.44 21.98
CA GLY A 54 1.54 -10.05 22.38
C GLY A 54 2.50 -9.29 21.46
N LEU A 55 3.57 -9.94 20.99
CA LEU A 55 4.45 -9.39 19.96
C LEU A 55 3.73 -9.22 18.61
N LYS A 56 2.85 -10.17 18.23
CA LYS A 56 2.03 -10.05 17.02
C LYS A 56 1.01 -8.92 17.11
N TYR A 57 0.44 -8.69 18.30
CA TYR A 57 -0.36 -7.50 18.54
C TYR A 57 0.49 -6.25 18.30
N ARG A 58 1.73 -6.20 18.78
CA ARG A 58 2.59 -5.03 18.57
C ARG A 58 2.98 -4.83 17.10
N GLU A 59 3.19 -5.93 16.36
CA GLU A 59 3.47 -5.92 14.93
C GLU A 59 2.30 -5.38 14.09
N THR A 60 1.06 -5.74 14.46
CA THR A 60 -0.11 -5.55 13.58
C THR A 60 -1.14 -4.55 14.09
N ILE A 61 -1.12 -4.24 15.39
CA ILE A 61 -2.10 -3.43 16.13
C ILE A 61 -3.54 -3.95 16.00
N GLN A 62 -3.72 -5.23 15.64
CA GLN A 62 -5.06 -5.79 15.48
C GLN A 62 -5.67 -6.19 16.84
N PRO A 63 -6.90 -5.73 17.17
CA PRO A 63 -7.50 -5.95 18.49
C PRO A 63 -7.70 -7.42 18.90
N ASN A 64 -7.85 -8.33 17.94
CA ASN A 64 -7.97 -9.77 18.19
C ASN A 64 -6.74 -10.35 18.92
N TYR A 65 -5.52 -9.95 18.52
CA TYR A 65 -4.31 -10.41 19.20
C TYR A 65 -4.21 -9.86 20.62
N LYS A 66 -4.67 -8.62 20.86
CA LYS A 66 -4.73 -8.07 22.21
C LYS A 66 -5.65 -8.88 23.12
N VAL A 67 -6.87 -9.17 22.67
CA VAL A 67 -7.84 -9.98 23.44
C VAL A 67 -7.28 -11.37 23.70
N TRP A 68 -6.66 -11.98 22.69
CA TRP A 68 -6.07 -13.31 22.84
C TRP A 68 -4.92 -13.30 23.86
N PHE A 69 -4.02 -12.31 23.77
CA PHE A 69 -2.96 -12.13 24.76
C PHE A 69 -3.52 -12.00 26.17
N SER A 70 -4.51 -11.12 26.39
CA SER A 70 -5.10 -10.91 27.72
C SER A 70 -5.68 -12.19 28.32
N ASN A 71 -6.35 -13.02 27.51
CA ASN A 71 -6.88 -14.30 28.00
C ASN A 71 -5.76 -15.26 28.41
N LEU A 72 -4.72 -15.40 27.59
CA LEU A 72 -3.57 -16.25 27.93
C LEU A 72 -2.83 -15.74 29.18
N TYR A 73 -2.64 -14.43 29.28
CA TYR A 73 -1.98 -13.78 30.41
C TYR A 73 -2.71 -14.04 31.73
N GLU A 74 -4.04 -13.89 31.77
CA GLU A 74 -4.83 -14.17 32.98
C GLU A 74 -4.78 -15.64 33.39
N GLU A 75 -4.72 -16.58 32.43
CA GLU A 75 -4.58 -18.01 32.72
C GLU A 75 -3.20 -18.39 33.29
N LEU A 76 -2.18 -17.57 33.03
CA LEU A 76 -0.78 -17.79 33.43
C LEU A 76 -0.39 -17.07 34.74
N LYS A 77 -1.18 -16.10 35.19
CA LYS A 77 -0.86 -15.18 36.29
C LYS A 77 -0.44 -15.84 37.61
N ASP A 78 -1.04 -17.00 37.93
CA ASP A 78 -0.77 -17.75 39.16
C ASP A 78 0.05 -19.02 38.93
N LYS A 79 0.69 -19.14 37.75
CA LYS A 79 1.50 -20.31 37.38
C LYS A 79 2.97 -20.06 37.63
N ALA A 80 3.67 -21.06 38.14
CA ALA A 80 5.13 -21.02 38.24
C ALA A 80 5.74 -21.13 36.84
N LEU A 81 6.61 -20.20 36.48
CA LEU A 81 7.30 -20.14 35.21
C LEU A 81 8.82 -19.98 35.45
N PRO A 82 9.67 -20.41 34.52
CA PRO A 82 11.08 -20.02 34.51
C PRO A 82 11.24 -18.49 34.54
N SER A 83 12.31 -18.00 35.17
CA SER A 83 12.56 -16.56 35.39
C SER A 83 12.54 -15.74 34.10
N GLU A 84 13.11 -16.29 33.04
CA GLU A 84 13.25 -15.64 31.74
C GLU A 84 11.89 -15.54 31.03
N ILE A 85 11.04 -16.55 31.19
CA ILE A 85 9.68 -16.56 30.63
C ILE A 85 8.78 -15.58 31.42
N GLU A 86 8.90 -15.54 32.75
CA GLU A 86 8.16 -14.60 33.59
C GLU A 86 8.53 -13.14 33.27
N GLU A 87 9.83 -12.85 33.12
CA GLU A 87 10.31 -11.54 32.71
C GLU A 87 9.82 -11.18 31.29
N GLY A 88 9.92 -12.11 30.33
CA GLY A 88 9.45 -11.93 28.97
C GLY A 88 7.95 -11.62 28.89
N ILE A 89 7.11 -12.38 29.61
CA ILE A 89 5.67 -12.11 29.71
C ILE A 89 5.40 -10.73 30.29
N LYS A 90 6.13 -10.32 31.33
CA LYS A 90 5.96 -9.01 31.97
C LYS A 90 6.26 -7.87 31.00
N ILE A 91 7.35 -7.97 30.24
CA ILE A 91 7.72 -7.00 29.20
C ILE A 91 6.63 -6.91 28.14
N VAL A 92 6.16 -8.06 27.64
CA VAL A 92 5.12 -8.10 26.62
C VAL A 92 3.78 -7.58 27.14
N ASN A 93 3.43 -7.85 28.40
CA ASN A 93 2.23 -7.27 29.00
C ASN A 93 2.32 -5.73 29.09
N GLU A 94 3.48 -5.17 29.41
CA GLU A 94 3.68 -3.72 29.36
C GLU A 94 3.51 -3.17 27.92
N LEU A 95 4.04 -3.87 26.91
CA LEU A 95 3.85 -3.52 25.48
C LEU A 95 2.36 -3.51 25.08
N VAL A 96 1.60 -4.52 25.51
CA VAL A 96 0.21 -4.74 25.06
C VAL A 96 -0.80 -3.91 25.86
N SER A 97 -0.61 -3.84 27.17
CA SER A 97 -1.62 -3.40 28.14
C SER A 97 -1.35 -2.03 28.74
N VAL A 98 -0.12 -1.52 28.67
CA VAL A 98 0.28 -0.27 29.35
C VAL A 98 0.80 0.76 28.36
N SER A 99 2.06 0.64 27.92
CA SER A 99 2.64 1.53 26.90
C SER A 99 3.94 0.96 26.34
N THR A 100 4.20 1.23 25.06
CA THR A 100 5.48 0.91 24.40
C THR A 100 6.65 1.51 25.17
N VAL A 101 6.58 2.78 25.55
CA VAL A 101 7.67 3.49 26.25
C VAL A 101 8.05 2.81 27.58
N SER A 102 7.08 2.38 28.37
CA SER A 102 7.34 1.69 29.64
C SER A 102 8.05 0.34 29.43
N ALA A 103 7.61 -0.44 28.46
CA ALA A 103 8.27 -1.70 28.10
C ALA A 103 9.69 -1.49 27.57
N LEU A 104 9.92 -0.49 26.71
CA LEU A 104 11.27 -0.17 26.24
C LEU A 104 12.18 0.25 27.39
N ASN A 105 11.68 1.01 28.37
CA ASN A 105 12.46 1.35 29.57
C ASN A 105 12.84 0.10 30.40
N MET A 106 11.97 -0.90 30.46
CA MET A 106 12.33 -2.19 31.07
C MET A 106 13.45 -2.88 30.29
N LEU A 107 13.37 -2.86 28.95
CA LEU A 107 14.39 -3.46 28.08
C LEU A 107 15.73 -2.72 28.14
N TYR A 108 15.73 -1.39 28.19
CA TYR A 108 16.95 -0.59 28.36
C TYR A 108 17.64 -0.83 29.72
N SER A 109 16.88 -1.24 30.73
CA SER A 109 17.39 -1.46 32.09
C SER A 109 17.66 -2.92 32.43
N THR A 110 17.25 -3.86 31.57
CA THR A 110 17.50 -5.28 31.83
C THR A 110 19.00 -5.58 31.71
N GLN A 111 19.50 -6.37 32.67
CA GLN A 111 20.83 -6.97 32.60
C GLN A 111 20.76 -8.45 32.20
N ASN A 112 19.55 -8.93 31.88
CA ASN A 112 19.33 -10.31 31.49
C ASN A 112 19.93 -10.54 30.09
N SER A 113 20.78 -11.56 29.98
CA SER A 113 21.48 -11.93 28.75
C SER A 113 20.88 -13.15 28.06
N ASP A 114 19.74 -13.63 28.56
CA ASP A 114 19.03 -14.78 28.02
C ASP A 114 18.56 -14.53 26.57
N ASN A 115 18.64 -15.58 25.75
CA ASN A 115 18.31 -15.53 24.33
C ASN A 115 16.83 -15.18 24.08
N LEU A 116 15.91 -15.65 24.95
CA LEU A 116 14.49 -15.35 24.84
C LEU A 116 14.25 -13.85 25.04
N ILE A 117 14.88 -13.27 26.06
CA ILE A 117 14.78 -11.82 26.33
C ILE A 117 15.37 -11.03 25.16
N LYS A 118 16.52 -11.44 24.61
CA LYS A 118 17.10 -10.82 23.41
C LYS A 118 16.18 -10.87 22.20
N ALA A 119 15.52 -12.01 21.96
CA ALA A 119 14.56 -12.14 20.86
C ALA A 119 13.33 -11.23 21.04
N ILE A 120 12.82 -11.12 22.28
CA ILE A 120 11.75 -10.18 22.64
C ILE A 120 12.21 -8.74 22.45
N SER A 121 13.41 -8.39 22.93
CA SER A 121 14.02 -7.07 22.79
C SER A 121 14.13 -6.67 21.33
N LEU A 122 14.70 -7.53 20.49
CA LEU A 122 14.90 -7.27 19.08
C LEU A 122 13.57 -6.95 18.38
N ARG A 123 12.52 -7.74 18.61
CA ARG A 123 11.17 -7.47 18.06
C ARG A 123 10.56 -6.19 18.61
N ALA A 124 10.67 -5.94 19.91
CA ALA A 124 10.11 -4.76 20.53
C ALA A 124 10.74 -3.47 20.00
N PHE A 125 12.07 -3.41 19.93
CA PHE A 125 12.79 -2.27 19.36
C PHE A 125 12.54 -2.14 17.86
N PHE A 126 12.48 -3.25 17.12
CA PHE A 126 12.15 -3.23 15.69
C PHE A 126 10.80 -2.57 15.42
N TYR A 127 9.74 -2.99 16.11
CA TYR A 127 8.41 -2.40 15.90
C TYR A 127 8.29 -0.98 16.47
N ASP A 128 9.06 -0.62 17.48
CA ASP A 128 9.17 0.79 17.89
C ASP A 128 9.82 1.63 16.79
N TRP A 129 10.97 1.19 16.28
CA TRP A 129 11.71 1.92 15.26
C TRP A 129 10.94 2.03 13.93
N VAL A 130 10.19 1.01 13.51
CA VAL A 130 9.32 1.08 12.33
C VAL A 130 8.29 2.21 12.47
N ASP A 131 7.71 2.38 13.66
CA ASP A 131 6.69 3.39 13.95
C ASP A 131 7.28 4.79 14.18
N THR A 132 8.42 4.89 14.86
CA THR A 132 8.93 6.16 15.42
C THR A 132 10.18 6.68 14.73
N ARG A 133 10.95 5.78 14.10
CA ARG A 133 12.31 6.03 13.60
C ARG A 133 13.27 6.50 14.69
N ASP A 134 13.06 6.12 15.96
CA ASP A 134 13.94 6.49 17.08
C ASP A 134 15.35 5.90 16.90
N PRO A 135 16.41 6.72 16.81
CA PRO A 135 17.79 6.24 16.68
C PRO A 135 18.22 5.29 17.81
N ARG A 136 17.72 5.50 19.03
CA ARG A 136 18.05 4.63 20.18
C ARG A 136 17.54 3.21 19.98
N SER A 137 16.39 3.06 19.33
CA SER A 137 15.84 1.75 18.97
C SER A 137 16.68 1.10 17.88
N SER A 138 17.15 1.87 16.87
CA SER A 138 18.06 1.31 15.86
C SER A 138 19.41 0.85 16.41
N GLU A 139 19.98 1.57 17.38
CA GLU A 139 21.23 1.17 18.04
C GLU A 139 21.07 -0.17 18.77
N GLU A 140 19.99 -0.34 19.53
CA GLU A 140 19.70 -1.61 20.22
C GLU A 140 19.35 -2.75 19.25
N ILE A 141 18.66 -2.46 18.13
CA ILE A 141 18.42 -3.45 17.07
C ILE A 141 19.74 -3.97 16.52
N VAL A 142 20.64 -3.08 16.09
CA VAL A 142 21.92 -3.46 15.49
C VAL A 142 22.73 -4.30 16.46
N LYS A 143 22.88 -3.83 17.70
CA LYS A 143 23.60 -4.55 18.76
C LYS A 143 22.99 -5.94 19.02
N THR A 144 21.69 -5.99 19.28
CA THR A 144 21.01 -7.24 19.67
C THR A 144 20.96 -8.23 18.50
N ALA A 145 20.80 -7.75 17.27
CA ALA A 145 20.78 -8.60 16.08
C ALA A 145 22.14 -9.29 15.86
N TYR A 146 23.26 -8.56 15.94
CA TYR A 146 24.57 -9.19 15.80
C TYR A 146 24.87 -10.19 16.93
N GLU A 147 24.53 -9.85 18.19
CA GLU A 147 24.65 -10.81 19.30
C GLU A 147 23.83 -12.09 19.06
N LEU A 148 22.59 -11.95 18.58
CA LEU A 148 21.74 -13.09 18.28
C LEU A 148 22.24 -13.91 17.09
N ILE A 149 22.84 -13.29 16.07
CA ILE A 149 23.40 -14.02 14.94
C ILE A 149 24.62 -14.86 15.37
N GLU A 150 25.45 -14.36 16.28
CA GLU A 150 26.59 -15.13 16.82
C GLU A 150 26.13 -16.32 17.68
N LEU A 151 25.06 -16.13 18.46
CA LEU A 151 24.55 -17.14 19.39
C LEU A 151 23.63 -18.17 18.71
N LEU A 152 22.79 -17.70 17.80
CA LEU A 152 21.75 -18.44 17.09
C LEU A 152 21.87 -18.12 15.58
N PRO A 153 22.81 -18.77 14.87
CA PRO A 153 23.02 -18.51 13.45
C PRO A 153 21.80 -18.94 12.61
N ASN A 154 21.70 -18.38 11.40
CA ASN A 154 20.68 -18.72 10.40
C ASN A 154 19.23 -18.43 10.80
N GLN A 155 19.01 -17.56 11.79
CA GLN A 155 17.67 -17.11 12.18
C GLN A 155 17.19 -15.99 11.27
N TYR A 156 15.90 -15.97 10.93
CA TYR A 156 15.33 -14.98 10.00
C TYR A 156 15.40 -13.55 10.55
N PHE A 157 14.84 -13.35 11.74
CA PHE A 157 14.48 -12.03 12.23
C PHE A 157 15.69 -11.09 12.48
N PRO A 158 16.86 -11.56 12.99
CA PRO A 158 18.03 -10.70 13.13
C PRO A 158 18.49 -10.08 11.82
N TYR A 159 18.52 -10.86 10.72
CA TYR A 159 18.91 -10.33 9.42
C TYR A 159 17.83 -9.42 8.84
N LYS A 160 16.54 -9.78 8.97
CA LYS A 160 15.44 -8.89 8.54
C LYS A 160 15.53 -7.52 9.23
N ALA A 161 15.80 -7.51 10.53
CA ALA A 161 15.93 -6.27 11.29
C ALA A 161 17.13 -5.42 10.81
N LEU A 162 18.27 -6.03 10.53
CA LEU A 162 19.44 -5.33 9.99
C LEU A 162 19.21 -4.81 8.57
N LEU A 163 18.62 -5.63 7.68
CA LEU A 163 18.25 -5.24 6.33
C LEU A 163 17.40 -3.98 6.33
N GLU A 164 16.34 -3.95 7.14
CA GLU A 164 15.42 -2.82 7.23
C GLU A 164 16.10 -1.56 7.81
N VAL A 165 16.88 -1.72 8.89
CA VAL A 165 17.60 -0.60 9.53
C VAL A 165 18.58 0.05 8.56
N TYR A 166 19.37 -0.76 7.83
CA TYR A 166 20.37 -0.27 6.90
C TYR A 166 19.81 0.20 5.56
N SER A 167 18.55 -0.12 5.25
CA SER A 167 17.92 0.34 4.00
C SER A 167 17.04 1.56 4.15
N SER A 168 16.82 2.11 5.35
CA SER A 168 15.78 3.14 5.50
C SER A 168 16.09 4.31 6.45
N GLY A 169 15.46 5.45 6.14
CA GLY A 169 15.55 6.68 6.93
C GLY A 169 16.94 7.33 6.92
N SER A 170 17.30 7.96 8.03
CA SER A 170 18.65 8.52 8.24
C SER A 170 19.72 7.46 8.49
N SER A 171 19.32 6.19 8.64
CA SER A 171 20.20 5.07 8.98
C SER A 171 20.64 4.27 7.75
N ILE A 172 20.38 4.78 6.54
CA ILE A 172 20.83 4.14 5.30
C ILE A 172 22.35 3.96 5.34
N ASP A 173 22.79 2.71 5.30
CA ASP A 173 24.19 2.30 5.31
C ASP A 173 24.40 1.20 4.27
N LYS A 174 24.81 1.62 3.07
CA LYS A 174 24.99 0.72 1.93
C LYS A 174 26.11 -0.28 2.15
N ASP A 175 27.16 0.11 2.87
CA ASP A 175 28.30 -0.77 3.13
C ASP A 175 27.86 -1.91 4.06
N ARG A 176 27.12 -1.59 5.13
CA ARG A 176 26.54 -2.61 6.02
C ARG A 176 25.49 -3.46 5.33
N LEU A 177 24.67 -2.88 4.46
CA LEU A 177 23.73 -3.65 3.65
C LEU A 177 24.47 -4.69 2.77
N MET A 178 25.61 -4.32 2.17
CA MET A 178 26.43 -5.25 1.38
C MET A 178 27.07 -6.35 2.23
N GLU A 179 27.49 -6.05 3.47
CA GLU A 179 27.95 -7.08 4.40
C GLU A 179 26.84 -8.09 4.70
N ILE A 180 25.60 -7.64 4.96
CA ILE A 180 24.46 -8.53 5.20
C ILE A 180 24.12 -9.35 3.95
N ARG A 181 24.13 -8.73 2.77
CA ARG A 181 23.99 -9.41 1.48
C ARG A 181 24.99 -10.54 1.31
N GLU A 182 26.29 -10.28 1.55
CA GLU A 182 27.34 -11.30 1.43
C GLU A 182 27.09 -12.47 2.38
N ARG A 183 26.66 -12.20 3.60
CA ARG A 183 26.29 -13.24 4.58
C ARG A 183 25.09 -14.07 4.12
N ILE A 184 24.03 -13.43 3.62
CA ILE A 184 22.85 -14.15 3.09
C ILE A 184 23.25 -15.18 2.02
N PHE A 185 24.13 -14.79 1.10
CA PHE A 185 24.56 -15.71 0.04
C PHE A 185 25.58 -16.75 0.49
N SER A 186 26.52 -16.39 1.37
CA SER A 186 27.58 -17.30 1.82
C SER A 186 27.09 -18.33 2.86
N GLU A 187 26.09 -17.98 3.66
CA GLU A 187 25.51 -18.84 4.69
C GLU A 187 24.30 -19.65 4.18
N GLY A 188 23.87 -19.44 2.92
CA GLY A 188 22.79 -20.22 2.32
C GLY A 188 21.39 -19.78 2.77
N LEU A 189 21.19 -18.49 3.06
CA LEU A 189 19.95 -17.93 3.59
C LEU A 189 19.06 -17.29 2.50
N GLN A 190 19.33 -17.57 1.22
CA GLN A 190 18.64 -16.94 0.09
C GLN A 190 17.14 -17.22 0.11
N ASP A 191 16.74 -18.47 0.37
CA ASP A 191 15.32 -18.86 0.43
C ASP A 191 14.58 -18.20 1.60
N LEU A 192 15.32 -17.76 2.63
CA LEU A 192 14.76 -17.18 3.84
C LEU A 192 14.63 -15.65 3.76
N LEU A 193 15.62 -14.99 3.15
CA LEU A 193 15.82 -13.54 3.19
C LEU A 193 15.97 -12.87 1.82
N GLY A 194 15.97 -13.63 0.72
CA GLY A 194 16.21 -13.09 -0.62
C GLY A 194 15.20 -12.03 -1.03
N ASP A 195 13.91 -12.26 -0.75
CA ASP A 195 12.86 -11.28 -1.06
C ASP A 195 12.99 -10.00 -0.20
N ASP A 196 13.39 -10.15 1.06
CA ASP A 196 13.65 -9.03 1.98
C ASP A 196 14.90 -8.22 1.57
N LEU A 197 15.91 -8.90 1.02
CA LEU A 197 17.10 -8.27 0.48
C LEU A 197 16.75 -7.41 -0.75
N ILE A 198 15.97 -7.95 -1.69
CA ILE A 198 15.50 -7.22 -2.89
C ILE A 198 14.78 -5.92 -2.48
N GLU A 199 13.90 -6.02 -1.48
CA GLU A 199 13.21 -4.85 -0.91
C GLU A 199 14.21 -3.81 -0.38
N SER A 200 15.14 -4.23 0.47
CA SER A 200 16.14 -3.34 1.08
C SER A 200 17.07 -2.69 0.05
N GLU A 201 17.46 -3.40 -1.01
CA GLU A 201 18.26 -2.85 -2.10
C GLU A 201 17.48 -1.80 -2.89
N PHE A 202 16.21 -2.08 -3.20
CA PHE A 202 15.36 -1.13 -3.92
C PHE A 202 15.14 0.15 -3.13
N VAL A 203 14.81 0.03 -1.83
CA VAL A 203 14.62 1.20 -0.95
C VAL A 203 15.91 2.01 -0.82
N SER A 204 17.07 1.36 -0.88
CA SER A 204 18.39 2.01 -0.84
C SER A 204 18.82 2.66 -2.17
N GLY A 205 18.00 2.55 -3.23
CA GLY A 205 18.33 3.04 -4.57
C GLY A 205 19.54 2.32 -5.15
N LEU A 206 19.52 0.99 -5.08
CA LEU A 206 20.52 0.09 -5.67
C LEU A 206 19.89 -0.70 -6.81
N GLU A 207 19.37 -0.01 -7.81
CA GLU A 207 18.55 -0.61 -8.88
C GLU A 207 19.28 -1.71 -9.66
N GLU A 208 20.57 -1.54 -9.94
CA GLU A 208 21.38 -2.57 -10.62
C GLU A 208 21.50 -3.86 -9.80
N LEU A 209 21.66 -3.73 -8.48
CA LEU A 209 21.77 -4.86 -7.55
C LEU A 209 20.43 -5.59 -7.42
N VAL A 210 19.32 -4.85 -7.35
CA VAL A 210 17.96 -5.44 -7.35
C VAL A 210 17.80 -6.39 -8.53
N LEU A 211 18.22 -5.97 -9.73
CA LEU A 211 18.09 -6.77 -10.94
C LEU A 211 19.06 -7.96 -10.97
N GLU A 212 20.31 -7.75 -10.51
CA GLU A 212 21.29 -8.83 -10.34
C GLU A 212 20.75 -9.92 -9.42
N ASP A 213 20.28 -9.54 -8.23
CA ASP A 213 19.84 -10.48 -7.20
C ASP A 213 18.48 -11.07 -7.48
N TYR A 214 17.54 -10.32 -8.05
CA TYR A 214 16.30 -10.89 -8.56
C TYR A 214 16.56 -12.02 -9.57
N SER A 215 17.47 -11.79 -10.51
CA SER A 215 17.89 -12.81 -11.50
C SER A 215 18.61 -13.98 -10.84
N ARG A 216 19.52 -13.71 -9.89
CA ARG A 216 20.29 -14.72 -9.16
C ARG A 216 19.41 -15.61 -8.29
N LEU A 217 18.41 -15.03 -7.63
CA LEU A 217 17.46 -15.74 -6.76
C LEU A 217 16.42 -16.51 -7.59
N GLY A 218 16.06 -16.02 -8.77
CA GLY A 218 15.03 -16.63 -9.60
C GLY A 218 13.66 -16.67 -8.90
N THR A 219 13.42 -15.72 -7.99
CA THR A 219 12.18 -15.65 -7.20
C THR A 219 10.99 -15.24 -8.06
N GLY A 220 9.86 -15.89 -7.84
CA GLY A 220 8.56 -15.52 -8.42
C GLY A 220 7.64 -14.85 -7.39
N GLU A 221 8.22 -14.32 -6.31
CA GLU A 221 7.47 -13.62 -5.27
C GLU A 221 6.92 -12.30 -5.84
N PRO A 222 5.60 -12.05 -5.77
CA PRO A 222 4.95 -10.89 -6.40
C PRO A 222 5.50 -9.51 -6.01
N VAL A 223 5.89 -9.30 -4.75
CA VAL A 223 6.48 -8.05 -4.26
C VAL A 223 7.91 -7.87 -4.78
N SER A 224 8.73 -8.92 -4.81
CA SER A 224 10.06 -8.90 -5.43
C SER A 224 9.99 -8.63 -6.93
N MET A 225 9.04 -9.24 -7.63
CA MET A 225 8.75 -8.93 -9.04
C MET A 225 8.38 -7.45 -9.24
N TYR A 226 7.56 -6.89 -8.34
CA TYR A 226 7.21 -5.48 -8.36
C TYR A 226 8.45 -4.59 -8.17
N TYR A 227 9.33 -4.90 -7.22
CA TYR A 227 10.58 -4.14 -7.01
C TYR A 227 11.52 -4.25 -8.22
N ALA A 228 11.67 -5.43 -8.81
CA ALA A 228 12.45 -5.62 -10.03
C ALA A 228 11.88 -4.80 -11.20
N ALA A 229 10.57 -4.84 -11.44
CA ALA A 229 9.93 -4.01 -12.45
C ALA A 229 10.14 -2.51 -12.21
N MET A 230 10.12 -2.08 -10.95
CA MET A 230 10.37 -0.68 -10.60
C MET A 230 11.83 -0.28 -10.76
N ALA A 231 12.78 -1.19 -10.54
CA ALA A 231 14.18 -0.99 -10.88
C ALA A 231 14.36 -0.84 -12.39
N TYR A 232 13.78 -1.73 -13.21
CA TYR A 232 13.78 -1.59 -14.68
C TYR A 232 13.21 -0.24 -15.15
N MET A 233 12.09 0.21 -14.58
CA MET A 233 11.53 1.53 -14.89
C MET A 233 12.50 2.68 -14.60
N LYS A 234 13.21 2.63 -13.46
CA LYS A 234 14.20 3.65 -13.07
C LYS A 234 15.44 3.63 -13.96
N MET A 235 15.80 2.46 -14.49
CA MET A 235 16.88 2.28 -15.47
C MET A 235 16.47 2.68 -16.89
N GLY A 236 15.19 2.99 -17.13
CA GLY A 236 14.65 3.35 -18.45
C GLY A 236 14.24 2.15 -19.31
N GLU A 237 14.33 0.94 -18.78
CA GLU A 237 13.99 -0.33 -19.45
C GLU A 237 12.49 -0.61 -19.29
N SER A 238 11.67 0.27 -19.91
CA SER A 238 10.21 0.26 -19.70
C SER A 238 9.51 -0.98 -20.27
N PHE A 239 10.12 -1.67 -21.23
CA PHE A 239 9.55 -2.88 -21.83
C PHE A 239 9.64 -4.07 -20.87
N ASP A 240 10.83 -4.33 -20.32
CA ASP A 240 11.07 -5.41 -19.35
C ASP A 240 10.26 -5.20 -18.07
N ALA A 241 10.17 -3.95 -17.60
CA ALA A 241 9.29 -3.59 -16.49
C ALA A 241 7.82 -3.95 -16.79
N LEU A 242 7.32 -3.63 -17.97
CA LEU A 242 5.93 -3.87 -18.35
C LEU A 242 5.61 -5.36 -18.45
N GLU A 243 6.52 -6.17 -18.99
CA GLU A 243 6.38 -7.62 -19.05
C GLU A 243 6.21 -8.21 -17.64
N ILE A 244 7.07 -7.79 -16.71
CA ILE A 244 6.99 -8.24 -15.32
C ILE A 244 5.69 -7.76 -14.67
N LEU A 245 5.34 -6.47 -14.74
CA LEU A 245 4.12 -5.93 -14.11
C LEU A 245 2.85 -6.63 -14.59
N ASN A 246 2.75 -6.96 -15.88
CA ASN A 246 1.61 -7.66 -16.44
C ASN A 246 1.52 -9.14 -16.02
N SER A 247 2.63 -9.73 -15.55
CA SER A 247 2.67 -11.11 -15.05
C SER A 247 2.34 -11.25 -13.57
N ILE A 248 2.33 -10.14 -12.82
CA ILE A 248 2.04 -10.14 -11.38
C ILE A 248 0.54 -10.32 -11.13
N ASP A 249 0.17 -11.24 -10.23
CA ASP A 249 -1.16 -11.24 -9.63
C ASP A 249 -1.26 -10.09 -8.61
N LEU A 250 -1.88 -8.99 -9.04
CA LEU A 250 -2.00 -7.76 -8.24
C LEU A 250 -2.74 -7.94 -6.91
N HIS A 251 -3.51 -9.02 -6.72
CA HIS A 251 -4.16 -9.31 -5.44
C HIS A 251 -3.21 -9.90 -4.39
N ARG A 252 -2.00 -10.29 -4.80
CA ARG A 252 -0.97 -10.87 -3.94
C ARG A 252 0.10 -9.88 -3.48
N ILE A 253 -0.04 -8.61 -3.83
CA ILE A 253 0.84 -7.52 -3.37
C ILE A 253 0.03 -6.47 -2.58
N PRO A 254 0.69 -5.61 -1.78
CA PRO A 254 -0.01 -4.54 -1.07
C PRO A 254 -0.87 -3.68 -2.01
N PRO A 255 -2.10 -3.27 -1.62
CA PRO A 255 -3.01 -2.53 -2.51
C PRO A 255 -2.42 -1.24 -3.09
N ARG A 256 -1.55 -0.55 -2.34
CA ARG A 256 -0.84 0.63 -2.85
C ARG A 256 0.19 0.28 -3.93
N PHE A 257 0.85 -0.88 -3.84
CA PHE A 257 1.75 -1.37 -4.87
C PHE A 257 0.97 -1.82 -6.09
N ALA A 258 -0.16 -2.54 -5.92
CA ALA A 258 -1.06 -2.90 -7.00
C ALA A 258 -1.61 -1.67 -7.76
N SER A 259 -2.00 -0.64 -7.00
CA SER A 259 -2.40 0.65 -7.55
C SER A 259 -1.27 1.30 -8.35
N ASN A 260 -0.05 1.34 -7.81
CA ASN A 260 1.09 1.94 -8.50
C ASN A 260 1.49 1.13 -9.75
N ALA A 261 1.52 -0.19 -9.67
CA ALA A 261 1.77 -1.09 -10.80
C ALA A 261 0.81 -0.80 -11.96
N SER A 262 -0.49 -0.80 -11.68
CA SER A 262 -1.51 -0.48 -12.69
C SER A 262 -1.33 0.93 -13.26
N MET A 263 -0.99 1.91 -12.42
CA MET A 263 -0.73 3.28 -12.88
C MET A 263 0.50 3.36 -13.81
N VAL A 264 1.56 2.63 -13.51
CA VAL A 264 2.79 2.58 -14.33
C VAL A 264 2.50 1.94 -15.69
N VAL A 265 1.75 0.84 -15.72
CA VAL A 265 1.26 0.22 -16.96
C VAL A 265 0.41 1.22 -17.76
N GLY A 266 -0.50 1.93 -17.09
CA GLY A 266 -1.31 2.97 -17.72
C GLY A 266 -0.48 4.11 -18.31
N ASN A 267 0.57 4.56 -17.62
CA ASN A 267 1.49 5.59 -18.11
C ASN A 267 2.23 5.14 -19.37
N TYR A 268 2.63 3.88 -19.44
CA TYR A 268 3.25 3.31 -20.63
C TYR A 268 2.32 3.41 -21.85
N TYR A 269 1.09 2.93 -21.72
CA TYR A 269 0.10 3.01 -22.81
C TYR A 269 -0.26 4.44 -23.16
N LEU A 270 -0.37 5.34 -22.18
CA LEU A 270 -0.61 6.76 -22.41
C LEU A 270 0.50 7.38 -23.27
N GLY A 271 1.77 7.08 -22.95
CA GLY A 271 2.94 7.56 -23.70
C GLY A 271 2.98 7.06 -25.13
N ASN A 272 2.46 5.86 -25.39
CA ASN A 272 2.34 5.28 -26.73
C ASN A 272 1.09 5.75 -27.50
N GLY A 273 0.18 6.49 -26.86
CA GLY A 273 -1.07 6.95 -27.45
C GLY A 273 -2.21 5.94 -27.41
N ASP A 274 -2.03 4.80 -26.74
CA ASP A 274 -3.06 3.77 -26.53
C ASP A 274 -3.97 4.17 -25.37
N PHE A 275 -4.80 5.19 -25.60
CA PHE A 275 -5.60 5.82 -24.55
C PHE A 275 -6.63 4.87 -23.89
N GLU A 276 -7.17 3.91 -24.64
CA GLU A 276 -8.15 2.95 -24.11
C GLU A 276 -7.52 2.03 -23.05
N GLU A 277 -6.33 1.47 -23.33
CA GLU A 277 -5.60 0.65 -22.36
C GLU A 277 -5.08 1.50 -21.19
N ALA A 278 -4.67 2.75 -21.44
CA ALA A 278 -4.30 3.67 -20.38
C ALA A 278 -5.47 3.91 -19.40
N VAL A 279 -6.68 4.23 -19.92
CA VAL A 279 -7.90 4.43 -19.13
C VAL A 279 -8.21 3.20 -18.28
N LYS A 280 -8.18 2.00 -18.87
CA LYS A 280 -8.45 0.74 -18.15
C LYS A 280 -7.49 0.55 -16.99
N ASN A 281 -6.19 0.72 -17.22
CA ASN A 281 -5.17 0.54 -16.19
C ASN A 281 -5.24 1.60 -15.08
N TYR A 282 -5.59 2.85 -15.41
CA TYR A 282 -5.85 3.87 -14.38
C TYR A 282 -7.11 3.58 -13.57
N GLN A 283 -8.16 3.03 -14.19
CA GLN A 283 -9.34 2.57 -13.44
C GLN A 283 -8.98 1.42 -12.50
N ASP A 284 -8.18 0.45 -12.95
CA ASP A 284 -7.72 -0.64 -12.11
C ASP A 284 -6.85 -0.12 -10.94
N SER A 285 -5.99 0.87 -11.19
CA SER A 285 -5.24 1.58 -10.12
C SER A 285 -6.18 2.11 -9.03
N LEU A 286 -7.25 2.80 -9.43
CA LEU A 286 -8.24 3.37 -8.52
C LEU A 286 -9.14 2.32 -7.85
N ARG A 287 -9.24 1.10 -8.37
CA ARG A 287 -9.93 -0.01 -7.67
C ARG A 287 -9.13 -0.50 -6.47
N PHE A 288 -7.80 -0.53 -6.58
CA PHE A 288 -6.92 -0.91 -5.47
C PHE A 288 -6.71 0.23 -4.47
N TRP A 289 -6.60 1.47 -4.95
CA TRP A 289 -6.43 2.64 -4.09
C TRP A 289 -7.21 3.86 -4.64
N PRO A 290 -8.46 4.06 -4.19
CA PRO A 290 -9.31 5.15 -4.68
C PRO A 290 -8.75 6.56 -4.43
N GLU A 291 -7.92 6.74 -3.40
CA GLU A 291 -7.31 8.03 -3.05
C GLU A 291 -6.01 8.33 -3.80
N ASN A 292 -5.62 7.51 -4.79
CA ASN A 292 -4.45 7.76 -5.62
C ASN A 292 -4.65 8.98 -6.54
N SER A 293 -4.33 10.18 -6.04
CA SER A 293 -4.53 11.45 -6.75
C SER A 293 -3.77 11.52 -8.09
N MET A 294 -2.61 10.85 -8.20
CA MET A 294 -1.86 10.75 -9.46
C MET A 294 -2.62 9.91 -10.49
N ALA A 295 -3.19 8.76 -10.10
CA ALA A 295 -4.02 7.95 -10.99
C ALA A 295 -5.32 8.68 -11.39
N VAL A 296 -5.95 9.43 -10.48
CA VAL A 296 -7.09 10.31 -10.79
C VAL A 296 -6.70 11.35 -11.85
N ARG A 297 -5.57 12.03 -11.66
CA ARG A 297 -5.03 13.01 -12.63
C ARG A 297 -4.77 12.37 -13.99
N ASN A 298 -4.09 11.22 -14.01
CA ASN A 298 -3.72 10.55 -15.25
C ASN A 298 -4.93 9.97 -15.98
N LEU A 299 -5.93 9.47 -15.27
CA LEU A 299 -7.21 9.07 -15.86
C LEU A 299 -7.93 10.24 -16.53
N GLY A 300 -8.00 11.40 -15.86
CA GLY A 300 -8.56 12.63 -16.43
C GLY A 300 -7.81 13.08 -17.68
N MET A 301 -6.48 12.95 -17.67
CA MET A 301 -5.64 13.27 -18.82
C MET A 301 -5.84 12.29 -19.97
N ALA A 302 -5.95 10.99 -19.70
CA ALA A 302 -6.22 9.96 -20.71
C ALA A 302 -7.54 10.22 -21.45
N TYR A 303 -8.61 10.52 -20.71
CA TYR A 303 -9.89 10.93 -21.30
C TYR A 303 -9.77 12.20 -22.15
N TYR A 304 -9.03 13.20 -21.67
CA TYR A 304 -8.80 14.44 -22.42
C TYR A 304 -8.00 14.22 -23.70
N LEU A 305 -6.99 13.35 -23.67
CA LEU A 305 -6.11 13.05 -24.80
C LEU A 305 -6.75 12.12 -25.84
N THR A 306 -7.76 11.34 -25.46
CA THR A 306 -8.58 10.56 -26.41
C THR A 306 -9.24 11.46 -27.47
N LYS A 307 -9.46 12.74 -27.17
CA LYS A 307 -10.13 13.74 -28.02
C LYS A 307 -11.56 13.37 -28.46
N ASP A 308 -12.15 12.35 -27.86
CA ASP A 308 -13.57 12.04 -27.98
C ASP A 308 -14.41 12.99 -27.10
N ARG A 309 -15.50 13.50 -27.68
CA ARG A 309 -16.41 14.41 -26.98
C ARG A 309 -17.13 13.73 -25.84
N ASP A 310 -17.40 12.43 -25.96
CA ASP A 310 -18.11 11.66 -24.94
C ASP A 310 -17.30 11.57 -23.63
N TYR A 311 -15.98 11.76 -23.72
CA TYR A 311 -15.08 11.74 -22.56
C TYR A 311 -14.79 13.13 -21.96
N TYR A 312 -15.25 14.24 -22.54
CA TYR A 312 -14.89 15.58 -22.06
C TYR A 312 -15.43 15.92 -20.67
N ASP A 313 -16.65 15.50 -20.35
CA ASP A 313 -17.20 15.71 -19.00
C ASP A 313 -16.48 14.85 -17.97
N LEU A 314 -16.13 13.61 -18.31
CA LEU A 314 -15.33 12.72 -17.46
C LEU A 314 -13.92 13.28 -17.25
N ALA A 315 -13.26 13.72 -18.33
CA ALA A 315 -11.96 14.38 -18.25
C ALA A 315 -12.00 15.58 -17.32
N ARG A 316 -12.98 16.48 -17.49
CA ARG A 316 -13.13 17.66 -16.63
C ARG A 316 -13.36 17.27 -15.17
N PHE A 317 -14.21 16.29 -14.92
CA PHE A 317 -14.51 15.79 -13.57
C PHE A 317 -13.27 15.25 -12.88
N TYR A 318 -12.56 14.30 -13.51
CA TYR A 318 -11.37 13.68 -12.91
C TYR A 318 -10.22 14.67 -12.75
N LEU A 319 -10.01 15.58 -13.70
CA LEU A 319 -8.99 16.62 -13.60
C LEU A 319 -9.30 17.65 -12.49
N GLN A 320 -10.58 17.94 -12.22
CA GLN A 320 -10.96 18.76 -11.06
C GLN A 320 -10.79 17.99 -9.75
N LEU A 321 -11.22 16.72 -9.73
CA LEU A 321 -11.14 15.85 -8.56
C LEU A 321 -9.69 15.61 -8.12
N SER A 322 -8.74 15.55 -9.05
CA SER A 322 -7.32 15.35 -8.72
C SER A 322 -6.76 16.48 -7.87
N GLY A 323 -7.27 17.71 -8.02
CA GLY A 323 -6.74 18.90 -7.36
C GLY A 323 -5.49 19.49 -8.02
N TYR A 324 -5.07 19.00 -9.19
CA TYR A 324 -3.79 19.36 -9.84
C TYR A 324 -3.78 20.72 -10.55
N GLU A 325 -4.92 21.40 -10.68
CA GLU A 325 -5.05 22.64 -11.46
C GLU A 325 -4.05 23.75 -11.08
N SER A 326 -3.69 23.87 -9.79
CA SER A 326 -2.78 24.93 -9.33
C SER A 326 -1.29 24.61 -9.45
N PHE A 327 -0.92 23.38 -9.79
CA PHE A 327 0.47 22.93 -9.81
C PHE A 327 0.88 22.11 -11.05
N ASP A 328 -0.05 21.85 -11.95
CA ASP A 328 0.19 21.15 -13.21
C ASP A 328 -0.38 21.97 -14.39
N ASP A 329 0.53 22.53 -15.19
CA ASP A 329 0.19 23.41 -16.31
C ASP A 329 -0.61 22.69 -17.42
N GLU A 330 -0.37 21.38 -17.60
CA GLU A 330 -1.12 20.58 -18.57
C GLU A 330 -2.57 20.42 -18.11
N VAL A 331 -2.75 20.10 -16.82
CA VAL A 331 -4.08 19.97 -16.21
C VAL A 331 -4.82 21.31 -16.26
N SER A 332 -4.16 22.41 -15.90
CA SER A 332 -4.73 23.76 -15.96
C SER A 332 -5.19 24.13 -17.37
N SER A 333 -4.34 23.84 -18.37
CA SER A 333 -4.64 24.10 -19.78
C SER A 333 -5.80 23.26 -20.28
N ALA A 334 -5.81 21.96 -19.97
CA ALA A 334 -6.89 21.04 -20.33
C ALA A 334 -8.23 21.48 -19.70
N LEU A 335 -8.24 21.82 -18.41
CA LEU A 335 -9.44 22.31 -17.72
C LEU A 335 -9.97 23.61 -18.31
N LYS A 336 -9.09 24.56 -18.66
CA LYS A 336 -9.48 25.82 -19.31
C LYS A 336 -10.14 25.56 -20.67
N GLU A 337 -9.59 24.64 -21.46
CA GLU A 337 -10.16 24.24 -22.74
C GLU A 337 -11.53 23.56 -22.55
N LEU A 338 -11.63 22.56 -21.67
CA LEU A 338 -12.85 21.80 -21.41
C LEU A 338 -13.98 22.68 -20.87
N ARG A 339 -13.69 23.61 -19.96
CA ARG A 339 -14.67 24.58 -19.44
C ARG A 339 -15.15 25.53 -20.53
N ARG A 340 -14.23 26.03 -21.35
CA ARG A 340 -14.57 26.91 -22.49
C ARG A 340 -15.51 26.17 -23.45
N ARG A 341 -15.17 24.94 -23.83
CA ARG A 341 -16.01 24.09 -24.69
C ARG A 341 -17.40 23.90 -24.10
N ALA A 342 -17.51 23.52 -22.83
CA ALA A 342 -18.79 23.33 -22.15
C ALA A 342 -19.66 24.60 -22.16
N ILE A 343 -19.07 25.79 -21.94
CA ILE A 343 -19.79 27.07 -22.03
C ILE A 343 -20.29 27.33 -23.45
N PHE A 344 -19.46 27.09 -24.47
CA PHE A 344 -19.85 27.27 -25.87
C PHE A 344 -20.95 26.29 -26.28
N GLU A 345 -20.86 25.02 -25.89
CA GLU A 345 -21.88 24.01 -26.17
C GLU A 345 -23.20 24.35 -25.49
N LEU A 346 -23.16 24.74 -24.21
CA LEU A 346 -24.34 25.21 -23.50
C LEU A 346 -24.97 26.41 -24.21
N ALA A 347 -24.17 27.40 -24.60
CA ALA A 347 -24.66 28.58 -25.31
C ALA A 347 -25.30 28.22 -26.66
N LEU A 348 -24.68 27.34 -27.43
CA LEU A 348 -25.13 26.96 -28.76
C LEU A 348 -26.37 26.06 -28.73
N VAL A 349 -26.45 25.13 -27.77
CA VAL A 349 -27.55 24.16 -27.68
C VAL A 349 -28.75 24.71 -26.92
N THR A 350 -28.55 25.59 -25.93
CA THR A 350 -29.64 26.08 -25.08
C THR A 350 -29.95 27.56 -25.31
N ILE A 351 -28.93 28.43 -25.28
CA ILE A 351 -29.14 29.89 -25.28
C ILE A 351 -29.54 30.39 -26.66
N VAL A 352 -28.84 29.96 -27.72
CA VAL A 352 -29.11 30.42 -29.10
C VAL A 352 -30.52 30.01 -29.57
N PRO A 353 -30.99 28.76 -29.40
CA PRO A 353 -32.35 28.38 -29.79
C PRO A 353 -33.40 29.12 -28.97
N LEU A 354 -33.18 29.28 -27.66
CA LEU A 354 -34.09 30.04 -26.80
C LEU A 354 -34.20 31.50 -27.28
N ALA A 355 -33.07 32.14 -27.57
CA ALA A 355 -33.04 33.49 -28.11
C ALA A 355 -33.74 33.58 -29.46
N ALA A 356 -33.54 32.60 -30.36
CA ALA A 356 -34.22 32.54 -31.65
C ALA A 356 -35.75 32.42 -31.49
N ILE A 357 -36.23 31.59 -30.56
CA ILE A 357 -37.67 31.46 -30.25
C ILE A 357 -38.23 32.81 -29.77
N VAL A 358 -37.53 33.51 -28.88
CA VAL A 358 -37.95 34.82 -28.38
C VAL A 358 -38.03 35.85 -29.51
N VAL A 359 -36.99 35.93 -30.36
CA VAL A 359 -36.94 36.87 -31.48
C VAL A 359 -38.05 36.60 -32.50
N VAL A 360 -38.26 35.33 -32.88
CA VAL A 360 -39.34 34.93 -33.79
C VAL A 360 -40.72 35.24 -33.16
N GLY A 361 -40.89 34.99 -31.87
CA GLY A 361 -42.11 35.31 -31.14
C GLY A 361 -42.44 36.80 -31.14
N LEU A 362 -41.45 37.66 -30.87
CA LEU A 362 -41.60 39.11 -30.94
C LEU A 362 -41.96 39.58 -32.36
N PHE A 363 -41.29 39.03 -33.38
CA PHE A 363 -41.57 39.37 -34.77
C PHE A 363 -43.00 38.97 -35.19
N LEU A 364 -43.45 37.78 -34.78
CA LEU A 364 -44.83 37.33 -35.02
C LEU A 364 -45.85 38.23 -34.30
N LEU A 365 -45.60 38.61 -33.04
CA LEU A 365 -46.46 39.54 -32.30
C LEU A 365 -46.59 40.88 -33.02
N GLU A 366 -45.48 41.45 -33.49
CA GLU A 366 -45.50 42.70 -34.25
C GLU A 366 -46.24 42.55 -35.58
N TYR A 367 -46.00 41.47 -36.32
CA TYR A 367 -46.67 41.17 -37.58
C TYR A 367 -48.19 41.07 -37.40
N PHE A 368 -48.67 40.31 -36.40
CA PHE A 368 -50.09 40.19 -36.11
C PHE A 368 -50.69 41.48 -35.59
N SER A 369 -49.95 42.27 -34.81
CA SER A 369 -50.38 43.61 -34.36
C SER A 369 -50.61 44.55 -35.53
N LYS A 370 -49.64 44.66 -36.46
CA LYS A 370 -49.76 45.47 -37.69
C LYS A 370 -50.92 45.01 -38.56
N LYS A 371 -51.10 43.69 -38.73
CA LYS A 371 -52.21 43.10 -39.49
C LYS A 371 -53.58 43.39 -38.86
N ARG A 372 -53.69 43.32 -37.53
CA ARG A 372 -54.92 43.71 -36.81
C ARG A 372 -55.23 45.19 -36.99
N LYS A 373 -54.22 46.07 -36.87
CA LYS A 373 -54.39 47.51 -37.03
C LYS A 373 -54.88 47.88 -38.44
N THR A 374 -54.25 47.35 -39.49
CA THR A 374 -54.70 47.55 -40.88
C THR A 374 -56.09 46.97 -41.15
N SER A 375 -56.46 45.85 -40.52
CA SER A 375 -57.83 45.32 -40.61
C SER A 375 -58.85 46.20 -39.90
N GLN A 376 -58.50 46.84 -38.78
CA GLN A 376 -59.36 47.77 -38.06
C GLN A 376 -59.53 49.08 -38.84
N GLU A 377 -58.44 49.64 -39.38
CA GLU A 377 -58.46 50.83 -40.25
C GLU A 377 -59.31 50.60 -41.51
N ARG A 378 -59.20 49.42 -42.17
CA ARG A 378 -60.06 49.06 -43.31
C ARG A 378 -61.54 48.89 -42.94
N LYS A 379 -61.85 48.47 -41.71
CA LYS A 379 -63.25 48.41 -41.22
C LYS A 379 -63.78 49.82 -40.94
N ALA A 380 -63.00 50.65 -40.26
CA ALA A 380 -63.36 52.04 -39.98
C ALA A 380 -63.58 52.85 -41.28
N MET A 381 -62.71 52.71 -42.29
CA MET A 381 -62.91 53.38 -43.59
C MET A 381 -64.15 52.90 -44.35
N LYS A 382 -64.61 51.66 -44.13
CA LYS A 382 -65.88 51.17 -44.68
C LYS A 382 -67.11 51.70 -43.94
N GLU A 383 -66.96 52.02 -42.66
CA GLU A 383 -68.02 52.62 -41.84
C GLU A 383 -68.11 54.14 -42.05
N ASP A 384 -66.97 54.82 -42.26
CA ASP A 384 -66.89 56.28 -42.46
C ASP A 384 -67.18 56.72 -43.91
N GLY A 385 -66.98 55.84 -44.88
CA GLY A 385 -67.37 56.06 -46.28
C GLY A 385 -68.88 55.98 -46.56
N GLY A 386 -69.71 55.87 -45.52
CA GLY A 386 -71.16 55.75 -45.60
C GLY A 386 -71.96 57.02 -45.29
N ASN A 387 -71.33 58.13 -44.90
CA ASN A 387 -72.04 59.38 -44.55
C ASN A 387 -71.46 60.57 -45.31
N ASN A 388 -71.94 60.79 -46.54
CA ASN A 388 -72.07 62.11 -47.15
C ASN A 388 -72.96 61.98 -48.40
N GLU A 389 -74.26 62.12 -48.21
CA GLU A 389 -75.22 62.68 -49.17
C GLU A 389 -76.53 62.96 -48.41
N ASP A 390 -76.68 64.19 -47.92
CA ASP A 390 -77.86 65.05 -48.05
C ASP A 390 -77.59 66.45 -47.49
#